data_AF-A0A0G0KTM1-F1
#
_entry.id   AF-A0A0G0KTM1-F1
#
_cell.length_a   1.000
_cell.length_b   1.000
_cell.length_c   1.000
_cell.angle_alpha   90.00
_cell.angle_beta   90.00
_cell.angle_gamma   90.00
#
_symmetry.space_group_name_H-M   'P 1'
#
loop_
_entity.id
_entity.type
_entity.pdbx_description
1 polymer ?
#
loop_
_entity_poly.entity_id
_entity_poly.type
_entity_poly.pdbx_seq_one_letter_code
_entity_poly.pdbx_strand_id
1 'polypeptide(L)'
;MGNKIYTIVTLGSHSALQILKGAKDEGFKTVVVATPDRISLYRSYSNFIDKILEINSWEEFPKLEKDLLKKNCIIIPHGSFVAYLGMDENKKMKVPYFGNKLVLDWEENRKMQREWMEKNRQASDC
;
A
#
# COMPACT_ATOMS: atom_id res chain seq x y z
N MET A 1 17.45 -11.46 20.51
CA MET A 1 17.21 -10.95 19.14
C MET A 1 16.34 -9.71 19.29
N GLY A 2 16.81 -8.53 18.91
CA GLY A 2 16.02 -7.30 19.07
C GLY A 2 14.79 -7.34 18.17
N ASN A 3 13.61 -7.05 18.72
CA ASN A 3 12.39 -6.91 17.94
C ASN A 3 12.62 -5.85 16.86
N LYS A 4 12.65 -6.27 15.60
CA LYS A 4 12.74 -5.35 14.46
C LYS A 4 11.42 -4.60 14.40
N ILE A 5 11.43 -3.31 14.72
CA ILE A 5 10.24 -2.46 14.60
C ILE A 5 10.03 -2.17 13.11
N TYR A 6 8.97 -2.74 12.55
CA TYR A 6 8.54 -2.45 11.19
C TYR A 6 7.75 -1.15 11.14
N THR A 7 7.83 -0.49 9.99
CA THR A 7 7.08 0.75 9.73
C THR A 7 6.07 0.51 8.62
N ILE A 8 4.81 0.82 8.87
CA ILE A 8 3.75 0.69 7.88
C ILE A 8 3.72 1.94 7.01
N VAL A 9 3.72 1.73 5.70
CA VAL A 9 3.72 2.80 4.69
C VAL A 9 2.54 2.61 3.74
N THR A 10 1.85 3.69 3.40
CA THR A 10 0.85 3.66 2.34
C THR A 10 0.82 5.00 1.59
N LEU A 11 0.19 5.03 0.41
CA LEU A 11 0.00 6.28 -0.32
C LEU A 11 -1.14 7.07 0.33
N GLY A 12 -1.06 8.39 0.27
CA GLY A 12 -2.07 9.30 0.77
C GLY A 12 -3.30 9.35 -0.14
N SER A 13 -4.05 8.24 -0.24
CA SER A 13 -5.28 8.14 -1.01
C SER A 13 -6.23 7.08 -0.46
N HIS A 14 -7.46 7.01 -0.98
CA HIS A 14 -8.40 5.91 -0.80
C HIS A 14 -8.68 5.58 0.69
N SER A 15 -8.01 4.56 1.23
CA SER A 15 -8.21 4.02 2.58
C SER A 15 -7.03 4.31 3.53
N ALA A 16 -6.14 5.23 3.16
CA ALA A 16 -4.91 5.53 3.90
C ALA A 16 -5.14 5.83 5.39
N LEU A 17 -6.13 6.66 5.72
CA LEU A 17 -6.39 7.04 7.12
C LEU A 17 -6.75 5.83 7.99
N GLN A 18 -7.60 4.94 7.48
CA GLN A 18 -7.99 3.73 8.20
C GLN A 18 -6.80 2.77 8.37
N ILE A 19 -6.01 2.59 7.31
CA ILE A 19 -4.80 1.75 7.33
C ILE A 19 -3.82 2.27 8.38
N LEU A 20 -3.53 3.57 8.37
CA LEU A 20 -2.56 4.18 9.28
C LEU A 20 -3.06 4.18 10.72
N LYS A 21 -4.34 4.47 10.94
CA LYS A 21 -4.94 4.38 12.28
C LYS A 21 -4.84 2.96 12.84
N GLY A 22 -5.24 1.95 12.05
CA GLY A 22 -5.14 0.55 12.47
C GLY A 22 -3.69 0.14 12.75
N ALA A 23 -2.75 0.51 11.88
CA ALA A 23 -1.33 0.25 12.11
C ALA A 23 -0.81 0.89 13.41
N LYS A 24 -1.25 2.12 13.72
CA LYS A 24 -0.87 2.80 14.96
C LYS A 24 -1.44 2.10 16.19
N ASP A 25 -2.69 1.66 16.12
CA ASP A 25 -3.38 0.94 17.20
C ASP A 25 -2.70 -0.40 17.51
N GLU A 26 -2.18 -1.07 16.48
CA GLU A 26 -1.38 -2.29 16.60
C GLU A 26 0.10 -2.02 17.01
N GLY A 27 0.45 -0.77 17.32
CA GLY A 27 1.76 -0.39 17.85
C GLY A 27 2.86 -0.19 16.79
N PHE A 28 2.52 -0.15 15.50
CA PHE A 28 3.50 0.13 14.44
C PHE A 28 3.78 1.63 14.30
N LYS A 29 4.95 1.93 13.74
CA LYS A 29 5.22 3.28 13.21
C LYS A 29 4.51 3.46 11.88
N THR A 30 4.03 4.66 11.61
CA THR A 30 3.18 4.94 10.45
C THR A 30 3.76 6.03 9.57
N VAL A 31 3.73 5.80 8.25
CA VAL A 31 4.21 6.77 7.26
C VAL A 31 3.20 6.85 6.13
N VAL A 32 2.86 8.07 5.74
CA VAL A 32 2.08 8.31 4.53
C VAL A 32 2.94 8.97 3.48
N VAL A 33 2.81 8.55 2.23
CA VAL A 33 3.43 9.22 1.07
C VAL A 33 2.37 10.04 0.36
N ALA A 34 2.51 11.37 0.29
CA ALA A 34 1.48 12.26 -0.21
C ALA A 34 2.04 13.31 -1.18
N THR A 35 1.21 13.73 -2.13
CA THR A 35 1.47 14.88 -3.01
C THR A 35 1.15 16.20 -2.29
N PRO A 36 1.72 17.35 -2.73
CA PRO A 36 1.61 18.62 -2.02
C PRO A 36 0.18 19.06 -1.72
N ASP A 37 -0.75 18.79 -2.64
CA ASP A 37 -2.19 19.07 -2.51
C ASP A 37 -2.87 18.29 -1.37
N ARG A 38 -2.31 17.14 -0.98
CA ARG A 38 -2.90 16.24 0.02
C ARG A 38 -2.23 16.33 1.40
N ILE A 39 -1.08 17.00 1.50
CA ILE A 39 -0.31 17.07 2.75
C ILE A 39 -1.10 17.71 3.88
N SER A 40 -1.86 18.77 3.59
CA SER A 40 -2.66 19.49 4.58
C SER A 40 -3.64 18.56 5.29
N LEU A 41 -4.32 17.68 4.54
CA LEU A 41 -5.25 16.68 5.07
C LEU A 41 -4.54 15.74 6.06
N TYR A 42 -3.40 15.16 5.68
CA TYR A 42 -2.71 14.18 6.52
C TYR A 42 -2.03 14.82 7.74
N ARG A 43 -1.62 16.09 7.65
CA ARG A 43 -1.06 16.82 8.80
C ARG A 43 -2.04 16.96 9.96
N SER A 44 -3.33 17.06 9.69
CA SER A 44 -4.38 17.14 10.72
C SER A 44 -4.49 15.87 11.57
N TYR A 45 -3.90 14.75 11.14
CA TYR A 45 -3.97 13.45 11.80
C TYR A 45 -2.62 13.00 12.40
N SER A 46 -1.84 13.97 12.89
CA SER A 46 -0.51 13.76 13.49
C SER A 46 -0.52 12.84 14.72
N ASN A 47 -1.69 12.57 15.31
CA ASN A 47 -1.83 11.63 16.43
C ASN A 47 -1.60 10.16 16.04
N PHE A 48 -1.84 9.79 14.78
CA PHE A 48 -1.58 8.42 14.29
C PHE A 48 -0.75 8.35 13.01
N ILE A 49 -0.27 9.49 12.49
CA ILE A 49 0.64 9.58 11.36
C ILE A 49 1.98 10.11 11.85
N ASP A 50 2.97 9.23 12.00
CA ASP A 50 4.28 9.60 12.55
C ASP A 50 5.14 10.40 11.55
N LYS A 51 4.99 10.11 10.25
CA LYS A 51 5.74 10.81 9.21
C LYS A 51 4.94 10.97 7.92
N ILE A 52 5.12 12.11 7.28
CA ILE A 52 4.66 12.38 5.92
C ILE A 52 5.88 12.45 5.02
N LEU A 53 5.89 11.65 3.95
CA LEU A 53 6.84 11.74 2.85
C LEU A 53 6.18 12.47 1.69
N GLU A 54 6.73 13.61 1.32
CA GLU A 54 6.24 14.41 0.20
C GLU A 54 6.89 13.94 -1.11
N ILE A 55 6.07 13.78 -2.14
CA ILE A 55 6.51 13.51 -3.53
C ILE A 55 5.78 14.46 -4.46
N ASN A 56 6.43 14.93 -5.53
CA ASN A 56 5.75 15.86 -6.45
C ASN A 56 4.70 15.14 -7.30
N SER A 57 4.97 13.88 -7.63
CA SER A 57 4.08 13.05 -8.44
C SER A 57 4.25 11.57 -8.07
N TRP A 58 3.24 10.75 -8.36
CA TRP A 58 3.23 9.33 -7.96
C TRP A 58 4.31 8.50 -8.66
N GLU A 59 4.74 8.93 -9.85
CA GLU A 59 5.85 8.34 -10.60
C GLU A 59 7.19 8.47 -9.87
N GLU A 60 7.29 9.32 -8.84
CA GLU A 60 8.47 9.44 -8.00
C GLU A 60 8.53 8.41 -6.87
N PHE A 61 7.42 7.72 -6.57
CA PHE A 61 7.37 6.74 -5.50
C PHE A 61 8.45 5.64 -5.62
N PRO A 62 8.77 5.07 -6.81
CA PRO A 62 9.85 4.11 -6.96
C PRO A 62 11.23 4.65 -6.52
N LYS A 63 11.45 5.98 -6.57
CA LYS A 63 12.70 6.59 -6.10
C LYS A 63 12.87 6.43 -4.58
N LEU A 64 11.76 6.34 -3.83
CA LEU A 64 11.75 6.14 -2.38
C LEU A 64 12.06 4.70 -1.97
N GLU A 65 11.99 3.75 -2.89
CA GLU A 65 12.09 2.31 -2.62
C GLU A 65 13.34 1.93 -1.82
N LYS A 66 14.50 2.47 -2.20
CA LYS A 66 15.78 2.21 -1.53
C LYS A 66 15.76 2.63 -0.07
N ASP A 67 15.11 3.75 0.23
CA ASP A 67 15.00 4.27 1.59
C ASP A 67 13.98 3.50 2.42
N LEU A 68 12.87 3.08 1.80
CA LEU A 68 11.86 2.25 2.43
C LEU A 68 12.42 0.87 2.82
N LEU A 69 13.22 0.26 1.94
CA LEU A 69 13.92 -1.00 2.21
C LEU A 69 14.87 -0.89 3.41
N LYS A 70 15.70 0.16 3.45
CA LYS A 70 16.64 0.40 4.55
C LYS A 70 15.95 0.57 5.90
N LYS A 71 14.72 1.11 5.90
CA LYS A 71 13.95 1.42 7.10
C LYS A 71 13.05 0.28 7.57
N ASN A 72 13.16 -0.91 6.96
CA ASN A 72 12.26 -2.04 7.23
C ASN A 72 10.78 -1.63 7.10
N CYS A 73 10.46 -0.89 6.05
CA CYS A 73 9.09 -0.50 5.76
C CYS A 73 8.31 -1.66 5.11
N ILE A 74 7.03 -1.76 5.43
CA ILE A 74 6.06 -2.63 4.76
C ILE A 74 5.00 -1.73 4.12
N ILE A 75 4.79 -1.89 2.81
CA ILE A 75 3.76 -1.16 2.06
C ILE A 75 2.44 -1.88 2.24
N ILE A 76 1.40 -1.16 2.64
CA ILE A 76 0.02 -1.62 2.56
C ILE A 76 -0.62 -0.97 1.32
N PRO A 77 -0.89 -1.77 0.27
CA PRO A 77 -1.51 -1.28 -0.96
C PRO A 77 -3.01 -1.02 -0.79
N HIS A 78 -3.56 -0.23 -1.70
CA HIS A 78 -5.00 -0.04 -1.86
C HIS A 78 -5.31 0.24 -3.33
N GLY A 79 -6.58 0.33 -3.73
CA GLY A 79 -6.98 0.45 -5.15
C GLY A 79 -6.24 1.53 -5.95
N SER A 80 -6.07 2.74 -5.38
CA SER A 80 -5.31 3.80 -6.08
C SER A 80 -3.81 3.54 -6.21
N PHE A 81 -3.23 2.64 -5.43
CA PHE A 81 -1.80 2.33 -5.46
C PHE A 81 -1.40 1.79 -6.83
N VAL A 82 -2.13 0.79 -7.31
CA VAL A 82 -1.90 0.16 -8.61
C VAL A 82 -2.22 1.13 -9.74
N ALA A 83 -3.28 1.92 -9.59
CA ALA A 83 -3.67 2.92 -10.58
C ALA A 83 -2.61 4.02 -10.80
N TYR A 84 -1.92 4.43 -9.74
CA TYR A 84 -0.93 5.51 -9.82
C TYR A 84 0.48 5.06 -10.23
N LEU A 85 0.91 3.87 -9.79
CA LEU A 85 2.24 3.34 -10.10
C LEU A 85 2.29 2.54 -11.40
N GLY A 86 1.15 2.03 -11.86
CA GLY A 86 1.09 1.05 -12.94
C GLY A 86 1.48 -0.35 -12.48
N MET A 87 1.03 -1.35 -13.24
CA MET A 87 1.18 -2.76 -12.89
C MET A 87 2.63 -3.25 -12.92
N ASP A 88 3.39 -2.86 -13.96
CA ASP A 88 4.76 -3.33 -14.14
C ASP A 88 5.69 -2.85 -13.03
N GLU A 89 5.59 -1.57 -12.65
CA GLU A 89 6.43 -1.01 -11.58
C GLU A 89 6.06 -1.59 -10.23
N ASN A 90 4.77 -1.80 -9.97
CA ASN A 90 4.31 -2.43 -8.74
C ASN A 90 4.80 -3.89 -8.58
N LYS A 91 4.86 -4.65 -9.69
CA LYS A 91 5.45 -6.00 -9.72
C LYS A 91 6.95 -5.98 -9.45
N LYS A 92 7.69 -5.05 -10.05
CA LYS A 92 9.14 -4.92 -9.90
C LYS A 92 9.58 -4.45 -8.51
N MET A 93 8.68 -3.84 -7.74
CA MET A 93 9.02 -3.36 -6.40
C MET A 93 9.57 -4.47 -5.50
N LYS A 94 10.62 -4.15 -4.78
CA LYS A 94 11.34 -4.99 -3.83
C LYS A 94 10.96 -4.72 -2.38
N VAL A 95 10.38 -3.56 -2.09
CA VAL A 95 9.88 -3.26 -0.73
C VAL A 95 8.81 -4.30 -0.35
N PRO A 96 8.86 -4.87 0.87
CA PRO A 96 7.83 -5.76 1.36
C PRO A 96 6.44 -5.13 1.21
N TYR A 97 5.53 -5.89 0.63
CA TYR A 97 4.17 -5.48 0.30
C TYR A 97 3.22 -6.44 1.02
N PHE A 98 2.20 -5.91 1.66
CA PHE A 98 1.18 -6.73 2.32
C PHE A 98 0.17 -7.24 1.28
N GLY A 99 0.13 -8.56 1.11
CA GLY A 99 -0.76 -9.25 0.18
C GLY A 99 0.00 -9.95 -0.94
N ASN A 100 -0.75 -10.44 -1.93
CA ASN A 100 -0.18 -11.16 -3.07
C ASN A 100 -0.20 -10.29 -4.33
N LYS A 101 0.99 -9.92 -4.83
CA LYS A 101 1.12 -9.11 -6.05
C LYS A 101 0.55 -9.79 -7.30
N LEU A 102 0.54 -11.12 -7.36
CA LEU A 102 0.01 -11.87 -8.50
C LEU A 102 -1.51 -11.73 -8.64
N VAL A 103 -2.22 -11.43 -7.54
CA VAL A 103 -3.68 -11.25 -7.57
C VAL A 103 -4.08 -10.03 -8.42
N LEU A 104 -3.20 -9.05 -8.57
CA LEU A 104 -3.48 -7.85 -9.34
C LEU A 104 -3.71 -8.13 -10.83
N ASP A 105 -3.06 -9.17 -11.37
CA ASP A 105 -3.27 -9.64 -12.75
C ASP A 105 -4.69 -10.19 -12.95
N TRP A 106 -5.23 -10.80 -11.90
CA TRP A 106 -6.59 -11.30 -11.87
C TRP A 106 -7.59 -10.14 -11.73
N GLU A 107 -7.26 -9.12 -10.93
CA GLU A 107 -8.14 -7.97 -10.69
C GLU A 107 -8.23 -7.01 -11.88
N GLU A 108 -7.21 -6.91 -12.73
CA GLU A 108 -7.29 -6.03 -13.91
C GLU A 108 -8.00 -6.69 -15.11
N ASN A 109 -7.93 -8.01 -15.24
CA ASN A 109 -8.41 -8.72 -16.41
C ASN A 109 -9.81 -9.32 -16.18
N ARG A 110 -10.83 -8.71 -16.80
CA ARG A 110 -12.24 -9.17 -16.69
C ARG A 110 -12.45 -10.64 -17.06
N LYS A 111 -11.68 -11.19 -18.00
CA LYS A 111 -11.78 -12.61 -18.38
C LYS A 111 -11.26 -13.49 -17.24
N MET A 112 -10.12 -13.13 -16.65
CA MET A 112 -9.56 -13.84 -15.50
C MET A 112 -10.44 -13.71 -14.26
N GLN A 113 -11.01 -12.54 -14.00
CA GLN A 113 -12.02 -12.37 -12.95
C GLN A 113 -13.19 -13.34 -13.13
N ARG A 114 -13.73 -13.41 -14.36
CA ARG A 114 -14.83 -14.33 -14.67
C ARG A 114 -14.44 -15.78 -14.44
N GLU A 115 -13.28 -16.21 -14.94
CA GLU A 115 -12.76 -17.56 -14.74
C GLU A 115 -12.56 -17.86 -13.24
N TRP A 116 -12.05 -16.90 -12.47
CA TRP A 116 -11.87 -17.05 -11.03
C TRP A 116 -13.21 -17.22 -10.32
N MET A 117 -14.20 -16.39 -10.63
CA MET A 117 -15.54 -16.48 -10.03
C MET A 117 -16.27 -17.77 -10.42
N GLU A 118 -16.18 -18.20 -11.68
CA GLU A 118 -16.83 -19.42 -12.16
C GLU A 118 -16.23 -20.67 -11.52
N LYS A 119 -14.91 -20.74 -11.35
CA LYS A 119 -14.24 -21.85 -10.66
C LYS A 119 -14.63 -21.98 -9.18
N ASN A 120 -14.83 -20.85 -8.50
CA ASN A 120 -15.20 -20.84 -7.08
C ASN A 120 -16.70 -21.03 -6.83
N ARG A 121 -17.50 -21.13 -7.89
CA ARG A 121 -18.96 -21.33 -7.80
C ARG A 121 -19.35 -22.76 -7.40
N GLN A 122 -18.43 -23.72 -7.45
CA GLN A 122 -18.66 -25.12 -7.07
C GLN A 122 -18.40 -25.43 -5.58
N ALA A 123 -18.00 -24.45 -4.77
CA ALA A 123 -17.75 -24.66 -3.34
C ALA A 123 -19.01 -24.44 -2.45
N SER A 124 -20.17 -24.16 -3.04
CA SER A 124 -21.43 -23.89 -2.33
C SER A 124 -22.41 -25.07 -2.26
N ASP A 125 -22.00 -26.27 -2.70
CA ASP A 125 -22.81 -27.52 -2.61
C ASP A 125 -22.37 -28.42 -1.43
N CYS A 126 -21.90 -27.83 -0.31
CA CYS A 126 -21.65 -28.53 0.96
C CYS A 126 -22.54 -27.98 2.07
#